data_AF-A0A7X6ZE63-F1
#
_entry.id   AF-A0A7X6ZE63-F1
#
_cell.length_a   1.000
_cell.length_b   1.000
_cell.length_c   1.000
_cell.angle_alpha   90.00
_cell.angle_beta   90.00
_cell.angle_gamma   90.00
#
_symmetry.space_group_name_H-M   'P 1'
#
loop_
_entity.id
_entity.type
_entity.pdbx_description
1 polymer ?
#
loop_
_entity_poly.entity_id
_entity_poly.type
_entity_poly.pdbx_seq_one_letter_code
_entity_poly.pdbx_strand_id
1 'polypeptide(L)'
;MKLGIDIDNTITYTTEMIMHYARVFGQPRGLNTINDPNYYYLEDALGWDTETADQFFDQYLPDIYHDIKPKEMAAEVIRELKKDHEIILITSRNRRFEEVEQLTADWLHR
;
A
#
# COMPACT_ATOMS: atom_id res chain seq x y z
N MET A 1 -19.97 -3.26 18.70
CA MET A 1 -18.85 -2.29 18.87
C MET A 1 -18.54 -1.63 17.53
N LYS A 2 -17.82 -0.51 17.51
CA LYS A 2 -17.27 0.08 16.28
C LYS A 2 -15.81 -0.37 16.12
N LEU A 3 -15.48 -0.99 15.00
CA LEU A 3 -14.14 -1.50 14.69
C LEU A 3 -13.57 -0.70 13.53
N GLY A 4 -12.48 0.02 13.79
CA GLY A 4 -11.64 0.60 12.74
C GLY A 4 -10.67 -0.46 12.23
N ILE A 5 -10.63 -0.69 10.92
CA ILE A 5 -9.72 -1.63 10.27
C ILE A 5 -8.88 -0.84 9.28
N ASP A 6 -7.56 -0.93 9.44
CA ASP A 6 -6.61 -0.33 8.50
C ASP A 6 -6.60 -1.07 7.15
N ILE A 7 -6.19 -0.37 6.09
CA ILE A 7 -6.13 -0.95 4.75
C ILE A 7 -4.74 -1.49 4.44
N ASP A 8 -3.73 -0.62 4.50
CA ASP A 8 -2.39 -0.92 3.97
C ASP A 8 -1.64 -1.87 4.91
N ASN A 9 -1.09 -2.96 4.39
CA ASN A 9 -0.45 -4.03 5.17
C ASN A 9 -1.34 -4.73 6.22
N THR A 10 -2.57 -4.27 6.44
CA THR A 10 -3.53 -4.91 7.34
C THR A 10 -4.45 -5.86 6.57
N ILE A 11 -5.17 -5.37 5.55
CA ILE A 11 -6.03 -6.21 4.68
C ILE A 11 -5.46 -6.35 3.27
N THR A 12 -4.31 -5.75 3.00
CA THR A 12 -3.67 -5.74 1.69
C THR A 12 -2.18 -6.04 1.78
N TYR A 13 -1.60 -6.49 0.67
CA TYR A 13 -0.16 -6.73 0.50
C TYR A 13 0.57 -5.48 -0.03
N THR A 14 0.53 -4.37 0.72
CA THR A 14 1.04 -3.06 0.27
C THR A 14 2.56 -3.07 0.14
N THR A 15 3.28 -3.53 1.16
CA THR A 15 4.74 -3.58 1.15
C THR A 15 5.24 -4.43 -0.02
N GLU A 16 4.61 -5.57 -0.28
CA GLU A 16 4.99 -6.44 -1.38
C GLU A 16 4.78 -5.77 -2.74
N MET A 17 3.68 -5.02 -2.90
CA MET A 17 3.40 -4.28 -4.12
C MET A 17 4.35 -3.09 -4.31
N ILE A 18 4.64 -2.33 -3.25
CA ILE A 18 5.66 -1.28 -3.26
C ILE A 18 7.01 -1.88 -3.66
N MET A 19 7.41 -3.01 -3.07
CA MET A 19 8.68 -3.66 -3.38
C MET A 19 8.73 -4.26 -4.78
N HIS A 20 7.60 -4.66 -5.35
CA HIS A 20 7.51 -5.03 -6.76
C HIS A 20 7.89 -3.84 -7.65
N TYR A 21 7.21 -2.71 -7.47
CA TYR A 21 7.46 -1.51 -8.26
C TYR A 21 8.83 -0.89 -7.96
N ALA A 22 9.33 -0.99 -6.73
CA ALA A 22 10.69 -0.52 -6.38
C ALA A 22 11.77 -1.29 -7.15
N ARG A 23 11.57 -2.58 -7.45
CA ARG A 23 12.46 -3.34 -8.34
C ARG A 23 12.37 -2.86 -9.78
N VAL A 24 11.15 -2.62 -10.28
CA VAL A 24 10.90 -2.09 -11.63
C VAL A 24 11.58 -0.73 -11.81
N PHE A 25 11.48 0.15 -10.81
CA PHE A 25 12.11 1.47 -10.80
C PHE A 25 13.63 1.39 -10.59
N GLY A 26 14.08 0.62 -9.59
CA GLY A 26 15.44 0.67 -9.08
C GLY A 26 16.47 -0.12 -9.87
N GLN A 27 16.11 -1.31 -10.38
CA GLN A 27 17.08 -2.20 -11.05
C GLN A 27 17.74 -1.57 -12.30
N PRO A 28 16.98 -0.94 -13.23
CA PRO A 28 17.60 -0.31 -14.40
C PRO A 28 18.48 0.89 -14.05
N ARG A 29 18.26 1.49 -12.87
CA ARG A 29 19.00 2.65 -12.36
C ARG A 29 20.20 2.26 -11.47
N GLY A 30 20.41 0.96 -11.23
CA GLY A 30 21.47 0.47 -10.35
C GLY A 30 21.25 0.78 -8.86
N LEU A 31 20.00 1.05 -8.46
CA LEU A 31 19.64 1.32 -7.07
C LEU A 31 19.53 0.02 -6.26
N ASN A 32 19.72 0.10 -4.94
CA ASN A 32 19.43 -1.04 -4.06
C ASN A 32 17.93 -1.37 -4.09
N THR A 33 17.58 -2.63 -4.30
CA THR A 33 16.19 -3.11 -4.30
C THR A 33 15.98 -4.27 -3.32
N ILE A 34 16.94 -4.49 -2.42
CA ILE A 34 16.88 -5.48 -1.35
C ILE A 34 16.37 -4.74 -0.10
N ASN A 35 15.14 -5.08 0.30
CA ASN A 35 14.45 -4.53 1.45
C ASN A 35 15.07 -5.00 2.77
N ASP A 36 15.40 -4.06 3.66
CA ASP A 36 15.62 -4.35 5.09
C ASP A 36 14.28 -4.27 5.85
N PRO A 37 13.74 -5.41 6.34
CA PRO A 37 12.43 -5.45 6.98
C PRO A 37 12.37 -4.77 8.35
N ASN A 38 13.49 -4.29 8.89
CA ASN A 38 13.51 -3.56 10.16
C ASN A 38 13.06 -2.10 10.04
N TYR A 39 12.96 -1.58 8.81
CA TYR A 39 12.53 -0.21 8.55
C TYR A 39 11.12 -0.13 7.98
N TYR A 40 10.41 0.92 8.36
CA TYR A 40 9.05 1.18 7.92
C TYR A 40 9.01 2.01 6.63
N TYR A 41 9.87 3.03 6.51
CA TYR A 41 9.93 3.91 5.35
C TYR A 41 10.80 3.31 4.24
N LEU A 42 10.43 3.60 2.99
CA LEU A 42 11.08 3.01 1.81
C LEU A 42 12.54 3.47 1.67
N GLU A 43 12.76 4.76 1.96
CA GLU A 43 14.05 5.43 1.99
C GLU A 43 15.02 4.66 2.87
N ASP A 44 14.61 4.39 4.11
CA ASP A 44 15.43 3.68 5.08
C ASP A 44 15.60 2.20 4.69
N ALA A 45 14.51 1.56 4.26
CA ALA A 45 14.50 0.14 3.91
C ALA A 45 15.37 -0.20 2.69
N LEU A 46 15.54 0.75 1.77
CA LEU A 46 16.35 0.58 0.56
C LEU A 46 17.64 1.42 0.56
N GLY A 47 17.85 2.28 1.55
CA GLY A 47 18.93 3.26 1.56
C GLY A 47 18.84 4.25 0.41
N TRP A 48 17.62 4.58 -0.04
CA TRP A 48 17.38 5.61 -1.05
C TRP A 48 17.37 6.99 -0.38
N ASP A 49 17.84 8.01 -1.09
CA ASP A 49 17.58 9.38 -0.68
C ASP A 49 16.11 9.75 -0.92
N THR A 50 15.66 10.82 -0.24
CA THR A 50 14.27 11.29 -0.31
C THR A 50 13.86 11.66 -1.74
N GLU A 51 14.76 12.27 -2.52
CA GLU A 51 14.45 12.66 -3.91
C GLU A 51 14.16 11.44 -4.78
N THR A 52 14.95 10.38 -4.63
CA THR A 52 14.76 9.11 -5.34
C THR A 52 13.45 8.43 -4.95
N ALA A 53 13.13 8.40 -3.65
CA ALA A 53 11.87 7.84 -3.18
C ALA A 53 10.66 8.68 -3.62
N ASP A 54 10.78 10.00 -3.63
CA ASP A 54 9.75 10.91 -4.14
C ASP A 54 9.48 10.64 -5.62
N GLN A 55 10.51 10.59 -6.46
CA GLN A 55 10.39 10.27 -7.88
C GLN A 55 9.74 8.90 -8.11
N PHE A 56 10.08 7.91 -7.27
CA PHE A 56 9.46 6.59 -7.31
C PHE A 56 7.96 6.65 -7.03
N PHE A 57 7.55 7.30 -5.94
CA PHE A 57 6.14 7.39 -5.58
C PHE A 57 5.35 8.25 -6.55
N ASP A 58 5.91 9.36 -7.04
CA ASP A 58 5.26 10.20 -8.04
C ASP A 58 5.02 9.43 -9.34
N GLN A 59 5.91 8.49 -9.68
CA GLN A 59 5.78 7.67 -10.89
C GLN A 59 4.80 6.49 -10.69
N TYR A 60 4.84 5.78 -9.56
CA TYR A 60 4.22 4.46 -9.44
C TYR A 60 3.14 4.33 -8.35
N LEU A 61 2.92 5.34 -7.51
CA LEU A 61 1.93 5.24 -6.44
C LEU A 61 0.50 4.94 -6.94
N PRO A 62 0.01 5.53 -8.04
CA PRO A 62 -1.28 5.15 -8.62
C PRO A 62 -1.33 3.67 -9.04
N ASP A 63 -0.30 3.19 -9.72
CA ASP A 63 -0.22 1.79 -10.17
C ASP A 63 -0.15 0.81 -8.98
N ILE A 64 0.61 1.17 -7.93
CA ILE A 64 0.70 0.40 -6.69
C ILE A 64 -0.69 0.23 -6.06
N TYR A 65 -1.44 1.32 -5.89
CA TYR A 65 -2.79 1.26 -5.32
C TYR A 65 -3.79 0.57 -6.24
N HIS A 66 -3.61 0.67 -7.56
CA HIS A 66 -4.44 -0.05 -8.52
C HIS A 66 -4.21 -1.57 -8.44
N ASP A 67 -2.96 -2.02 -8.32
CA ASP A 67 -2.58 -3.42 -8.50
C ASP A 67 -2.56 -4.24 -7.21
N ILE A 68 -2.49 -3.56 -6.07
CA ILE A 68 -2.41 -4.17 -4.74
C ILE A 68 -3.45 -5.27 -4.53
N LYS A 69 -3.04 -6.36 -3.87
CA LYS A 69 -3.89 -7.53 -3.63
C LYS A 69 -4.39 -7.55 -2.20
N PRO A 70 -5.65 -7.99 -1.97
CA PRO A 70 -6.12 -8.26 -0.63
C PRO A 70 -5.36 -9.45 -0.04
N LYS A 71 -5.17 -9.45 1.28
CA LYS A 71 -4.67 -10.61 2.01
C LYS A 71 -5.69 -11.73 1.99
N GLU A 72 -5.21 -12.97 2.06
CA GLU A 72 -6.06 -14.15 2.15
C GLU A 72 -7.01 -14.00 3.35
N MET A 73 -8.26 -14.44 3.14
CA MET A 73 -9.34 -14.37 4.14
C MET A 73 -9.73 -12.97 4.64
N ALA A 74 -9.05 -11.88 4.29
CA ALA A 74 -9.36 -10.55 4.81
C ALA A 74 -10.84 -10.17 4.58
N ALA A 75 -11.34 -10.39 3.37
CA ALA A 75 -12.74 -10.14 3.04
C ALA A 75 -13.72 -11.09 3.75
N GLU A 76 -13.32 -12.34 4.03
CA GLU A 76 -14.15 -13.29 4.80
C GLU A 76 -14.24 -12.87 6.26
N VAL A 77 -13.10 -12.61 6.90
CA VAL A 77 -13.03 -12.19 8.30
C VAL A 77 -13.78 -10.89 8.52
N ILE A 78 -13.63 -9.90 7.63
CA ILE A 78 -14.39 -8.64 7.72
C ILE A 78 -15.90 -8.90 7.61
N ARG A 79 -16.34 -9.78 6.70
CA ARG A 79 -17.76 -10.14 6.55
C ARG A 79 -18.31 -10.83 7.80
N GLU A 80 -17.53 -11.71 8.41
CA GLU A 80 -17.91 -12.37 9.67
C GLU A 80 -18.01 -11.36 10.82
N LEU A 81 -17.00 -10.49 11.00
CA LEU A 81 -17.01 -9.45 12.03
C LEU A 81 -18.19 -8.47 11.86
N LYS A 82 -18.56 -8.16 10.61
CA LYS A 82 -19.68 -7.25 10.30
C LYS A 82 -21.04 -7.78 10.77
N LYS A 83 -21.18 -9.09 11.05
CA LYS A 83 -22.44 -9.65 11.56
C LYS A 83 -22.82 -9.09 12.93
N ASP A 84 -21.81 -8.84 13.78
CA ASP A 84 -22.01 -8.42 15.17
C ASP A 84 -21.42 -7.01 15.47
N HIS A 85 -20.77 -6.39 14.49
CA HIS A 85 -20.03 -5.13 14.67
C HIS A 85 -20.24 -4.13 13.52
N GLU A 86 -20.14 -2.84 13.85
CA GLU A 86 -20.01 -1.77 12.86
C GLU A 86 -18.55 -1.70 12.41
N ILE A 87 -18.30 -1.92 11.12
CA ILE A 87 -16.95 -1.88 10.55
C ILE A 87 -16.71 -0.55 9.85
N ILE A 88 -15.57 0.07 10.14
CA ILE A 88 -15.08 1.29 9.50
C ILE A 88 -13.70 0.98 8.93
N LEU A 89 -13.52 1.16 7.62
CA LEU A 89 -12.19 1.11 7.03
C LEU A 89 -11.52 2.48 7.19
N ILE A 90 -10.31 2.52 7.72
CA ILE A 90 -9.60 3.76 8.06
C ILE A 90 -8.16 3.64 7.54
N THR A 91 -7.73 4.51 6.62
CA THR A 91 -6.37 4.48 6.07
C THR A 91 -5.83 5.89 5.89
N SER A 92 -4.51 6.04 6.00
CA SER A 92 -3.82 7.27 5.57
C SER A 92 -3.51 7.19 4.07
N ARG A 93 -4.05 8.12 3.29
CA ARG A 93 -3.71 8.25 1.87
C ARG A 93 -2.80 9.45 1.62
N ASN A 94 -1.79 9.24 0.79
CA ASN A 94 -0.92 10.30 0.33
C ASN A 94 -1.62 11.06 -0.83
N ARG A 95 -1.68 12.39 -0.75
CA ARG A 95 -2.28 13.26 -1.77
C ARG A 95 -1.30 13.67 -2.87
N ARG A 96 -0.31 12.83 -3.18
CA ARG A 96 0.62 12.99 -4.32
C ARG A 96 -0.09 13.04 -5.67
N PHE A 97 -1.29 12.47 -5.78
CA PHE A 97 -2.16 12.56 -6.94
C PHE A 97 -3.62 12.76 -6.50
N GLU A 98 -4.42 13.42 -7.35
CA GLU A 98 -5.76 13.91 -6.98
C GLU A 98 -6.77 12.77 -6.79
N GLU A 99 -6.63 11.70 -7.56
CA GLU A 99 -7.61 10.61 -7.66
C GLU A 99 -7.44 9.53 -6.58
N VAL A 100 -6.58 9.72 -5.58
CA VAL A 100 -6.25 8.69 -4.57
C VAL A 100 -7.46 8.17 -3.81
N GLU A 101 -8.44 9.05 -3.54
CA GLU A 101 -9.69 8.67 -2.88
C GLU A 101 -10.55 7.79 -3.79
N GLN A 102 -10.74 8.21 -5.06
CA GLN A 102 -11.52 7.45 -6.03
C GLN A 102 -10.86 6.09 -6.32
N LEU A 103 -9.54 6.06 -6.49
CA LEU A 103 -8.81 4.81 -6.72
C LEU A 103 -8.95 3.84 -5.54
N THR A 104 -8.92 4.36 -4.31
CA THR A 104 -9.17 3.55 -3.11
C THR A 104 -10.59 3.02 -3.09
N ALA A 105 -11.58 3.86 -3.41
CA ALA A 105 -12.97 3.44 -3.48
C ALA A 105 -13.17 2.37 -4.56
N ASP A 106 -12.61 2.55 -5.75
CA ASP A 106 -12.70 1.59 -6.85
C ASP A 106 -12.08 0.26 -6.46
N TRP A 107 -10.93 0.27 -5.78
CA TRP A 107 -10.30 -0.95 -5.27
C TRP A 107 -11.20 -1.70 -4.28
N LEU A 108 -11.89 -0.98 -3.38
CA LEU A 108 -12.82 -1.56 -2.40
C LEU A 108 -14.09 -2.17 -3.02
N HIS A 109 -14.43 -1.81 -4.26
CA HIS A 109 -15.60 -2.32 -4.98
C HIS A 109 -15.29 -3.53 -5.88
N ARG A 110 -14.03 -3.96 -5.99
CA ARG A 110 -13.60 -5.13 -6.77
C ARG A 110 -13.89 -6.44 -6.02
#